data_AF-A0A3N5VIE0-F1
#
_entry.id   AF-A0A3N5VIE0-F1
#
_cell.length_a   1.000
_cell.length_b   1.000
_cell.length_c   1.000
_cell.angle_alpha   90.00
_cell.angle_beta   90.00
_cell.angle_gamma   90.00
#
_symmetry.space_group_name_H-M   'P 1'
#
loop_
_entity.id
_entity.type
_entity.pdbx_description
1 polymer ?
#
loop_
_entity_poly.entity_id
_entity_poly.type
_entity_poly.pdbx_seq_one_letter_code
_entity_poly.pdbx_strand_id
1 'polypeptide(L)'
;MSIFDQKRLTNETFKLDIERMRRGWYSDKYFENIGRMLTALASEGYVYSGKYHNLPAEVSPDAVPVGDIEVEMQWFTRRAGNTIVVGVDKSLEMLRHCTGYWEGDRFVETSDKLEVWAIHDGTIVKS
;
A
#
# COMPACT_ATOMS: atom_id res chain seq x y z
N MET A 1 7.32 -10.11 12.82
CA MET A 1 8.03 -10.79 13.89
C MET A 1 8.80 -11.92 13.26
N SER A 2 9.99 -12.18 13.76
CA SER A 2 10.73 -13.36 13.32
C SER A 2 10.08 -14.64 13.85
N ILE A 3 10.21 -15.75 13.12
CA ILE A 3 9.74 -17.05 13.61
C ILE A 3 10.55 -17.55 14.82
N PHE A 4 11.79 -17.09 14.99
CA PHE A 4 12.72 -17.68 15.97
C PHE A 4 12.60 -17.06 17.37
N ASP A 5 12.29 -15.76 17.46
CA ASP A 5 12.16 -15.06 18.76
C ASP A 5 10.80 -14.38 18.97
N GLN A 6 9.93 -14.36 17.95
CA GLN A 6 8.60 -13.76 18.01
C GLN A 6 8.61 -12.28 18.44
N LYS A 7 9.70 -11.55 18.15
CA LYS A 7 9.80 -10.11 18.45
C LYS A 7 9.58 -9.29 17.18
N ARG A 8 8.89 -8.16 17.31
CA ARG A 8 8.79 -7.13 16.27
C ARG A 8 10.02 -6.23 16.35
N LEU A 9 10.65 -5.97 15.22
CA LEU A 9 11.54 -4.82 15.08
C LEU A 9 10.71 -3.58 14.71
N THR A 10 11.10 -2.41 15.22
CA THR A 10 10.45 -1.12 14.97
C THR A 10 11.38 -0.17 14.21
N ASN A 11 10.87 1.00 13.86
CA ASN A 11 11.67 2.03 13.21
C ASN A 11 12.84 2.56 14.06
N GLU A 12 12.87 2.32 15.37
CA GLU A 12 14.05 2.58 16.21
C GLU A 12 15.29 1.81 15.71
N THR A 13 15.06 0.61 15.17
CA THR A 13 16.09 -0.22 14.54
C THR A 13 16.33 0.20 13.10
N PHE A 14 15.27 0.40 12.31
CA PHE A 14 15.38 0.58 10.86
C PHE A 14 15.83 1.98 10.42
N LYS A 15 15.55 3.01 11.22
CA LYS A 15 15.91 4.41 10.94
C LYS A 15 15.45 4.86 9.56
N LEU A 16 14.21 4.53 9.20
CA LEU A 16 13.59 4.93 7.93
C LEU A 16 13.53 6.46 7.83
N ASP A 17 13.87 6.99 6.65
CA ASP A 17 13.70 8.40 6.31
C ASP A 17 12.23 8.68 5.99
N ILE A 18 11.40 8.71 7.05
CA ILE A 18 9.94 8.83 6.95
C ILE A 18 9.53 10.08 6.16
N GLU A 19 10.25 11.18 6.34
CA GLU A 19 9.92 12.44 5.67
C GLU A 19 10.03 12.31 4.14
N ARG A 20 11.16 11.80 3.64
CA ARG A 20 11.35 11.61 2.20
C ARG A 20 10.50 10.49 1.63
N MET A 21 10.24 9.44 2.40
CA MET A 21 9.35 8.35 2.01
C MET A 21 7.91 8.86 1.78
N ARG A 22 7.36 9.67 2.71
CA ARG A 22 6.04 10.31 2.56
C ARG A 22 5.95 11.26 1.36
N ARG A 23 7.09 11.76 0.88
CA ARG A 23 7.21 12.60 -0.32
C ARG A 23 7.54 11.81 -1.59
N GLY A 24 7.55 10.48 -1.54
CA GLY A 24 7.75 9.61 -2.71
C GLY A 24 9.17 9.55 -3.25
N TRP A 25 10.20 10.00 -2.50
CA TRP A 25 11.60 10.01 -2.98
C TRP A 25 12.16 8.61 -3.29
N TYR A 26 11.57 7.57 -2.70
CA TYR A 26 11.97 6.17 -2.85
C TYR A 26 10.94 5.35 -3.62
N SER A 27 10.07 6.02 -4.37
CA SER A 27 9.04 5.38 -5.21
C SER A 27 9.23 5.77 -6.66
N ASP A 28 8.79 4.90 -7.56
CA ASP A 28 8.74 5.24 -8.98
C ASP A 28 7.80 6.42 -9.21
N LYS A 29 8.22 7.37 -10.06
CA LYS A 29 7.50 8.63 -10.28
C LYS A 29 6.04 8.47 -10.72
N TYR A 30 5.72 7.35 -11.37
CA TYR A 30 4.36 7.09 -11.83
C TYR A 30 3.38 6.93 -10.67
N PHE A 31 3.80 6.39 -9.51
CA PHE A 31 2.92 6.29 -8.34
C PHE A 31 2.52 7.67 -7.82
N GLU A 32 3.46 8.59 -7.74
CA GLU A 32 3.18 9.96 -7.32
C GLU A 32 2.26 10.68 -8.31
N ASN A 33 2.49 10.49 -9.61
CA ASN A 33 1.65 11.08 -10.66
C ASN A 33 0.22 10.51 -10.61
N ILE A 34 0.07 9.19 -10.47
CA ILE A 34 -1.24 8.54 -10.35
C ILE A 34 -1.93 9.00 -9.07
N GLY A 35 -1.24 9.08 -7.93
CA GLY A 35 -1.80 9.57 -6.68
C GLY A 35 -2.39 10.98 -6.84
N ARG A 36 -1.64 11.92 -7.42
CA ARG A 36 -2.11 13.29 -7.69
C ARG A 36 -3.36 13.30 -8.58
N MET A 37 -3.37 12.49 -9.65
CA MET A 37 -4.50 12.39 -10.57
C MET A 37 -5.74 11.83 -9.87
N LEU A 38 -5.60 10.73 -9.13
CA LEU A 38 -6.71 10.10 -8.42
C LEU A 38 -7.28 11.01 -7.33
N THR A 39 -6.43 11.72 -6.58
CA THR A 39 -6.89 12.71 -5.59
C THR A 39 -7.69 13.84 -6.23
N ALA A 40 -7.24 14.36 -7.38
CA ALA A 40 -7.97 15.40 -8.10
C ALA A 40 -9.34 14.89 -8.58
N LEU A 41 -9.39 13.72 -9.21
CA LEU A 41 -10.64 13.11 -9.69
C LEU A 41 -11.63 12.84 -8.56
N ALA A 42 -11.15 12.34 -7.41
CA ALA A 42 -11.97 12.15 -6.22
C ALA A 42 -12.55 13.48 -5.72
N SER A 43 -11.74 14.54 -5.66
CA SER A 43 -12.19 15.88 -5.23
C SER A 43 -13.23 16.52 -6.17
N GLU A 44 -13.20 16.15 -7.45
CA GLU A 44 -14.17 16.58 -8.46
C GLU A 44 -15.44 15.73 -8.46
N GLY A 45 -15.50 14.65 -7.67
CA GLY A 45 -16.59 13.69 -7.68
C GLY A 45 -16.68 12.93 -9.00
N TYR A 46 -15.56 12.75 -9.70
CA TYR A 46 -15.53 12.10 -11.00
C TYR A 46 -15.87 10.62 -10.87
N VAL A 47 -16.81 10.16 -11.70
CA VAL A 47 -17.20 8.75 -11.81
C VAL A 47 -16.72 8.15 -13.12
N TYR A 48 -16.50 6.85 -13.12
CA TYR A 48 -16.09 6.12 -14.31
C TYR A 48 -17.08 6.37 -15.46
N SER A 49 -16.56 6.77 -16.63
CA SER A 49 -17.33 7.09 -17.84
C SER A 49 -16.90 6.26 -19.05
N GLY A 50 -16.08 5.22 -18.84
CA GLY A 50 -15.58 4.38 -19.91
C GLY A 50 -16.62 3.38 -20.42
N LYS A 51 -16.45 2.92 -21.66
CA LYS A 51 -17.35 1.96 -22.30
C LYS A 51 -16.99 0.49 -22.03
N TYR A 52 -15.71 0.23 -21.77
CA TYR A 52 -15.17 -1.13 -21.64
C TYR A 52 -14.55 -1.29 -20.26
N HIS A 53 -15.31 -1.87 -19.33
CA HIS A 53 -14.86 -2.22 -17.99
C HIS A 53 -14.48 -3.70 -17.92
N ASN A 54 -13.66 -4.07 -16.94
CA ASN A 54 -13.29 -5.45 -16.63
C ASN A 54 -13.80 -5.86 -15.24
N LEU A 55 -15.00 -5.38 -14.89
CA LEU A 55 -15.63 -5.69 -13.61
C LEU A 55 -16.32 -7.07 -13.69
N PRO A 56 -16.45 -7.78 -12.56
CA PRO A 56 -17.30 -8.98 -12.48
C PRO A 56 -18.72 -8.69 -12.95
N ALA A 57 -19.43 -9.72 -13.41
CA ALA A 57 -20.78 -9.58 -13.98
C ALA A 57 -21.79 -8.99 -12.99
N GLU A 58 -21.53 -9.15 -11.69
CA GLU A 58 -22.37 -8.72 -10.59
C GLU A 58 -22.11 -7.25 -10.17
N VAL A 59 -21.06 -6.63 -10.69
CA VAL A 59 -20.64 -5.27 -10.31
C VAL A 59 -20.94 -4.31 -11.44
N SER A 60 -21.83 -3.35 -11.19
CA SER A 60 -22.13 -2.30 -12.17
C SER A 60 -20.93 -1.35 -12.34
N PRO A 61 -20.57 -0.97 -13.58
CA PRO A 61 -19.62 0.11 -13.83
C PRO A 61 -20.23 1.50 -13.57
N ASP A 62 -21.54 1.60 -13.36
CA ASP A 62 -22.22 2.87 -13.15
C ASP A 62 -21.81 3.50 -11.82
N ALA A 63 -21.51 4.80 -11.87
CA ALA A 63 -21.20 5.60 -10.68
C ALA A 63 -20.00 5.11 -9.84
N VAL A 64 -19.06 4.36 -10.43
CA VAL A 64 -17.82 3.97 -9.75
C VAL A 64 -16.99 5.23 -9.46
N PRO A 65 -16.72 5.58 -8.18
CA PRO A 65 -16.03 6.82 -7.81
C PRO A 65 -14.53 6.71 -8.07
N VAL A 66 -14.00 7.37 -9.09
CA VAL A 66 -12.59 7.20 -9.45
C VAL A 66 -11.71 7.95 -8.45
N GLY A 67 -10.74 7.23 -7.89
CA GLY A 67 -9.80 7.77 -6.91
C GLY A 67 -10.30 7.71 -5.47
N ASP A 68 -11.53 7.23 -5.24
CA ASP A 68 -12.11 7.03 -3.91
C ASP A 68 -12.73 5.63 -3.79
N ILE A 69 -11.86 4.61 -3.86
CA ILE A 69 -12.24 3.20 -3.83
C ILE A 69 -11.38 2.49 -2.79
N GLU A 70 -12.00 1.61 -2.00
CA GLU A 70 -11.29 0.67 -1.14
C GLU A 70 -10.74 -0.50 -1.97
N VAL A 71 -9.45 -0.80 -1.77
CA VAL A 71 -8.76 -1.84 -2.53
C VAL A 71 -8.06 -2.81 -1.60
N GLU A 72 -8.01 -4.08 -2.02
CA GLU A 72 -7.12 -5.07 -1.42
C GLU A 72 -5.88 -5.23 -2.30
N MET A 73 -4.69 -5.17 -1.70
CA MET A 73 -3.43 -5.45 -2.38
C MET A 73 -2.72 -6.63 -1.73
N GLN A 74 -2.34 -7.59 -2.56
CA GLN A 74 -1.67 -8.82 -2.14
C GLN A 74 -0.30 -8.96 -2.83
N TRP A 75 0.65 -9.57 -2.13
CA TRP A 75 1.99 -9.83 -2.66
C TRP A 75 2.24 -11.33 -2.78
N PHE A 76 2.65 -11.76 -3.97
CA PHE A 76 3.01 -13.14 -4.27
C PHE A 76 4.43 -13.22 -4.82
N THR A 77 5.12 -14.32 -4.56
CA THR A 77 6.42 -14.58 -5.17
C THR A 77 6.22 -14.89 -6.65
N ARG A 78 6.92 -14.16 -7.52
CA ARG A 78 6.81 -14.35 -8.97
C ARG A 78 7.51 -15.60 -9.49
N ARG A 79 8.56 -16.06 -8.82
CA ARG A 79 9.41 -17.18 -9.25
C ARG A 79 9.01 -18.47 -8.54
N ALA A 80 8.92 -19.55 -9.29
CA ALA A 80 8.64 -20.88 -8.76
C ALA A 80 9.74 -21.35 -7.79
N GLY A 81 9.35 -22.19 -6.84
CA GLY A 81 10.25 -22.78 -5.85
C GLY A 81 10.04 -22.21 -4.45
N ASN A 82 11.01 -22.47 -3.57
CA ASN A 82 10.94 -22.07 -2.17
C ASN A 82 11.55 -20.68 -1.98
N THR A 83 10.84 -19.80 -1.28
CA THR A 83 11.30 -18.46 -0.90
C THR A 83 11.23 -18.29 0.61
N ILE A 84 12.33 -17.84 1.21
CA ILE A 84 12.34 -17.42 2.61
C ILE A 84 11.91 -15.95 2.65
N VAL A 85 10.85 -15.65 3.38
CA VAL A 85 10.35 -14.29 3.54
C VAL A 85 11.13 -13.55 4.61
N VAL A 86 11.60 -12.35 4.30
CA VAL A 86 12.39 -11.49 5.19
C VAL A 86 12.02 -10.02 4.98
N GLY A 87 12.21 -9.19 6.01
CA GLY A 87 11.98 -7.74 5.95
C GLY A 87 10.52 -7.32 6.17
N VAL A 88 9.65 -8.23 6.61
CA VAL A 88 8.24 -7.95 6.86
C VAL A 88 8.08 -6.83 7.90
N ASP A 89 8.86 -6.85 8.98
CA ASP A 89 8.73 -5.83 10.03
C ASP A 89 9.09 -4.43 9.52
N LYS A 90 10.07 -4.34 8.62
CA LYS A 90 10.42 -3.06 7.97
C LYS A 90 9.28 -2.57 7.08
N SER A 91 8.70 -3.46 6.26
CA SER A 91 7.55 -3.14 5.41
C SER A 91 6.34 -2.69 6.22
N LEU A 92 6.09 -3.30 7.38
CA LEU A 92 5.00 -2.90 8.27
C LEU A 92 5.24 -1.51 8.89
N GLU A 93 6.47 -1.19 9.29
CA GLU A 93 6.81 0.15 9.77
C GLU A 93 6.71 1.20 8.65
N MET A 94 7.01 0.82 7.40
CA MET A 94 6.76 1.69 6.24
C MET A 94 5.26 1.97 6.08
N LEU A 95 4.39 0.96 6.12
CA LEU A 95 2.94 1.15 6.05
C LEU A 95 2.42 1.98 7.23
N ARG A 96 2.90 1.70 8.45
CA ARG A 96 2.51 2.44 9.66
C ARG A 96 2.80 3.92 9.55
N HIS A 97 3.98 4.28 9.07
CA HIS A 97 4.41 5.68 9.06
C HIS A 97 4.13 6.40 7.75
N CYS A 98 3.96 5.71 6.62
CA CYS A 98 3.87 6.34 5.31
C CYS A 98 2.48 6.22 4.65
N THR A 99 1.51 5.56 5.28
CA THR A 99 0.12 5.56 4.81
C THR A 99 -0.60 6.82 5.28
N GLY A 100 -1.08 7.60 4.32
CA GLY A 100 -1.76 8.86 4.58
C GLY A 100 -1.74 9.78 3.37
N TYR A 101 -2.04 11.05 3.60
CA TYR A 101 -2.03 12.10 2.58
C TYR A 101 -1.53 13.42 3.14
N TRP A 102 -1.17 14.35 2.25
CA TRP A 102 -0.75 15.70 2.63
C TRP A 102 -1.94 16.66 2.60
N GLU A 103 -2.12 17.40 3.68
CA GLU A 103 -3.02 18.55 3.77
C GLU A 103 -2.14 19.80 4.01
N GLY A 104 -1.81 20.50 2.91
CA GLY A 104 -0.76 21.51 2.93
C GLY A 104 0.59 20.91 3.34
N ASP A 105 1.21 21.47 4.37
CA ASP A 105 2.50 21.00 4.91
C ASP A 105 2.35 19.93 6.02
N ARG A 106 1.13 19.51 6.33
CA ARG A 106 0.85 18.50 7.36
C ARG A 106 0.55 17.16 6.71
N PHE A 107 1.27 16.12 7.13
CA PHE A 107 0.92 14.75 6.75
C PHE A 107 -0.16 14.22 7.71
N VAL A 108 -1.28 13.77 7.15
CA VAL A 108 -2.38 13.12 7.86
C VAL A 108 -2.17 11.61 7.76
N GLU A 109 -1.75 10.99 8.86
CA GLU A 109 -1.59 9.54 8.96
C GLU A 109 -2.95 8.84 8.98
N THR A 110 -3.08 7.74 8.25
CA THR A 110 -4.30 6.93 8.19
C THR A 110 -4.02 5.43 8.27
N SER A 111 -2.84 5.05 8.78
CA SER A 111 -2.45 3.65 8.90
C SER A 111 -3.36 2.83 9.82
N ASP A 112 -4.02 3.49 10.77
CA ASP A 112 -5.01 2.90 11.69
C ASP A 112 -6.27 2.42 10.95
N LYS A 113 -6.50 2.91 9.72
CA LYS A 113 -7.59 2.47 8.84
C LYS A 113 -7.19 1.30 7.93
N LEU A 114 -5.93 0.86 7.95
CA LEU A 114 -5.49 -0.29 7.16
C LEU A 114 -5.69 -1.59 7.93
N GLU A 115 -6.27 -2.58 7.27
CA GLU A 115 -6.18 -3.96 7.69
C GLU A 115 -4.99 -4.63 7.01
N VAL A 116 -4.07 -5.19 7.80
CA VAL A 116 -2.82 -5.75 7.28
C VAL A 116 -2.58 -7.15 7.85
N TRP A 117 -2.60 -8.14 6.95
CA TRP A 117 -2.14 -9.50 7.25
C TRP A 117 -0.74 -9.71 6.69
N ALA A 118 0.13 -10.28 7.52
CA ALA A 118 1.49 -10.60 7.12
C ALA A 118 1.96 -11.88 7.80
N ILE A 119 2.71 -12.69 7.04
CA ILE A 119 3.45 -13.84 7.58
C ILE A 119 4.66 -13.36 8.39
N HIS A 120 5.27 -14.29 9.13
CA HIS A 120 6.45 -13.99 9.94
C HIS A 120 7.73 -13.98 9.10
N ASP A 121 8.71 -13.18 9.53
CA ASP A 121 10.05 -13.22 8.96
C ASP A 121 10.68 -14.59 9.24
N GLY A 122 11.27 -15.20 8.22
CA GLY A 122 11.81 -16.56 8.24
C GLY A 122 10.83 -17.64 7.75
N THR A 123 9.56 -17.31 7.49
CA THR A 123 8.62 -18.26 6.88
C THR A 123 9.06 -18.66 5.47
N ILE A 124 9.02 -19.95 5.17
CA ILE A 124 9.25 -20.48 3.81
C ILE A 124 7.91 -20.59 3.10
N VAL A 125 7.76 -19.89 1.98
CA VAL A 125 6.62 -20.02 1.07
C VAL A 125 7.03 -20.75 -0.21
N LYS A 126 6.09 -21.42 -0.86
CA LYS A 126 6.31 -22.12 -2.12
C LYS A 126 5.37 -21.55 -3.19
N SER A 127 5.94 -21.23 -4.35
CA SER A 127 5.22 -20.87 -5.57
C SER A 127 5.39 -21.91 -6.66
#